data_AF-A0A7C5S1Y8-F1
#
_entry.id   AF-A0A7C5S1Y8-F1
#
_cell.length_a   1.000
_cell.length_b   1.000
_cell.length_c   1.000
_cell.angle_alpha   90.00
_cell.angle_beta   90.00
_cell.angle_gamma   90.00
#
_symmetry.space_group_name_H-M   'P 1'
#
loop_
_entity.id
_entity.type
_entity.pdbx_description
1 polymer ?
#
loop_
_entity_poly.entity_id
_entity_poly.type
_entity_poly.pdbx_seq_one_letter_code
_entity_poly.pdbx_strand_id
1 'polypeptide(L)'
;MRIRMADHDKLCLTRPKARKIFNAEKEKLANNNNIVIDLTGLDVIAKSFLDEFIKLLAREDRLSSAIFEYDSRAGRENLEFVMKLCKIPSLRIRQVDRPEEVLH
;
A
#
# COMPACT_ATOMS: atom_id res chain seq x y z
N MET A 1 -1.59 -13.46 -0.52
CA MET A 1 -0.75 -12.80 0.50
C MET A 1 -1.29 -11.40 0.80
N ARG A 2 -1.28 -10.97 2.07
CA ARG A 2 -1.69 -9.61 2.47
C ARG A 2 -0.57 -8.96 3.29
N ILE A 3 -0.22 -7.71 2.96
CA ILE A 3 0.68 -6.87 3.75
C ILE A 3 -0.18 -5.76 4.37
N ARG A 4 -0.38 -5.81 5.68
CA ARG A 4 -1.11 -4.79 6.43
C ARG A 4 -0.18 -3.65 6.82
N MET A 5 -0.37 -2.50 6.20
CA MET A 5 0.47 -1.34 6.47
C MET A 5 0.12 -0.68 7.81
N ALA A 6 -1.11 -0.84 8.31
CA ALA A 6 -1.54 -0.33 9.61
C ALA A 6 -0.85 -0.99 10.80
N ASP A 7 -0.31 -2.21 10.63
CA ASP A 7 0.47 -2.90 11.66
C ASP A 7 1.88 -2.28 11.81
N HIS A 8 2.20 -1.29 10.98
CA HIS A 8 3.42 -0.50 11.07
C HIS A 8 3.10 0.89 11.61
N ASP A 9 3.98 1.41 12.47
CA ASP A 9 3.84 2.74 13.05
C ASP A 9 3.59 3.81 11.96
N LYS A 10 2.35 4.34 11.98
CA LYS A 10 1.82 5.27 10.98
C LYS A 10 2.65 6.55 10.91
N LEU A 11 3.20 7.00 12.04
CA LEU A 11 4.02 8.21 12.15
C LEU A 11 5.42 8.02 11.55
N CYS A 12 5.83 6.78 11.29
CA CYS A 12 7.17 6.42 10.80
C CYS A 12 7.18 5.82 9.38
N LEU A 13 6.07 5.90 8.64
CA LEU A 13 5.99 5.43 7.25
C LEU A 13 6.83 6.34 6.33
N THR A 14 8.09 5.98 6.17
CA THR A 14 9.12 6.71 5.41
C THR A 14 9.72 5.84 4.32
N ARG A 15 10.48 6.42 3.37
CA ARG A 15 11.16 5.66 2.31
C ARG A 15 12.03 4.49 2.84
N PRO A 16 12.87 4.66 3.89
CA PRO A 16 13.62 3.54 4.45
C PRO A 16 12.72 2.45 5.04
N LYS A 17 11.60 2.84 5.66
CA LYS A 17 10.62 1.90 6.20
C LYS A 17 9.94 1.08 5.09
N ALA A 18 9.61 1.70 3.95
CA ALA A 18 9.08 1.00 2.77
C ALA A 18 10.01 -0.12 2.32
N ARG A 19 11.32 0.17 2.19
CA ARG A 19 12.33 -0.84 1.84
C ARG A 19 12.43 -1.96 2.86
N LYS A 20 12.40 -1.62 4.15
CA LYS A 20 12.47 -2.62 5.24
C LYS A 20 11.28 -3.58 5.19
N ILE A 21 10.07 -3.05 5.05
CA ILE A 21 8.84 -3.86 4.95
C ILE A 21 8.89 -4.72 3.69
N PHE A 22 9.25 -4.13 2.55
CA PHE A 22 9.34 -4.86 1.29
C PHE A 22 10.33 -6.02 1.36
N ASN A 23 11.53 -5.78 1.89
CA ASN A 23 12.56 -6.81 2.01
C ASN A 23 12.16 -7.94 2.96
N ALA A 24 11.47 -7.62 4.06
CA ALA A 24 10.94 -8.62 4.99
C ALA A 24 9.88 -9.53 4.34
N GLU A 25 9.13 -8.99 3.38
CA GLU A 25 8.05 -9.69 2.69
C GLU A 25 8.46 -10.23 1.31
N LYS A 26 9.70 -9.98 0.87
CA LYS A 26 10.17 -10.23 -0.52
C LYS A 26 10.00 -11.68 -0.96
N GLU A 27 10.43 -12.63 -0.14
CA GLU A 27 10.33 -14.06 -0.47
C GLU A 27 8.87 -14.52 -0.61
N LYS A 28 7.98 -14.00 0.23
CA LYS A 28 6.55 -14.30 0.15
C LYS A 28 5.94 -13.65 -1.09
N LEU A 29 6.33 -12.42 -1.43
CA LEU A 29 5.88 -11.70 -2.62
C LEU A 29 6.24 -12.44 -3.92
N ALA A 30 7.43 -13.03 -3.99
CA ALA A 30 7.91 -13.79 -5.14
C ALA A 30 7.03 -15.03 -5.43
N ASN A 31 6.47 -15.65 -4.39
CA ASN A 31 5.74 -16.91 -4.49
C ASN A 31 4.20 -16.75 -4.55
N ASN A 32 3.68 -15.51 -4.56
CA ASN A 32 2.24 -15.24 -4.44
C ASN A 32 1.71 -14.34 -5.55
N ASN A 33 0.84 -14.84 -6.42
CA ASN A 33 0.24 -14.05 -7.51
C ASN A 33 -0.91 -13.13 -7.08
N ASN A 34 -1.43 -13.32 -5.86
CA ASN A 34 -2.46 -12.46 -5.29
C ASN A 34 -1.87 -11.68 -4.13
N ILE A 35 -1.36 -10.48 -4.42
CA ILE A 35 -0.75 -9.58 -3.43
C ILE A 35 -1.78 -8.52 -3.07
N VAL A 36 -2.10 -8.42 -1.79
CA VAL A 36 -2.97 -7.36 -1.26
C VAL A 36 -2.13 -6.44 -0.39
N ILE A 37 -2.08 -5.16 -0.75
CA ILE A 37 -1.47 -4.10 0.05
C ILE A 37 -2.59 -3.38 0.77
N ASP A 38 -2.74 -3.70 2.04
CA ASP A 38 -3.84 -3.22 2.87
C ASP A 38 -3.42 -1.90 3.54
N LEU A 39 -3.97 -0.80 3.02
CA LEU A 39 -3.76 0.57 3.51
C LEU A 39 -4.91 1.06 4.39
N THR A 40 -5.82 0.17 4.79
CA THR A 40 -6.99 0.57 5.58
C THR A 40 -6.60 1.12 6.95
N GLY A 41 -7.38 2.07 7.45
CA GLY A 41 -7.09 2.82 8.68
C GLY A 41 -5.89 3.75 8.57
N LEU A 42 -5.35 3.99 7.37
CA LEU A 42 -4.24 4.91 7.13
C LEU A 42 -4.67 6.12 6.32
N ASP A 43 -5.37 7.06 6.98
CA ASP A 43 -5.80 8.30 6.34
C ASP A 43 -4.64 9.23 5.99
N VAL A 44 -3.54 9.14 6.76
CA VAL A 44 -2.34 9.95 6.59
C VAL A 44 -1.15 9.01 6.33
N ILE A 45 -0.98 8.61 5.07
CA ILE A 45 0.26 7.95 4.61
C ILE A 45 1.16 8.97 3.95
N ALA A 46 2.44 8.95 4.31
CA ALA A 46 3.43 9.73 3.60
C ALA A 46 3.49 9.28 2.12
N LYS A 47 3.20 10.20 1.20
CA LYS A 47 3.27 9.96 -0.25
C LYS A 47 4.63 9.39 -0.69
N SER A 48 5.72 9.80 -0.02
CA SER A 48 7.07 9.32 -0.27
C SER A 48 7.26 7.85 0.08
N PHE A 49 6.54 7.31 1.08
CA PHE A 49 6.53 5.90 1.41
C PHE A 49 5.85 5.09 0.31
N LEU A 50 4.63 5.49 -0.11
CA LEU A 50 3.88 4.80 -1.16
C LEU A 50 4.64 4.81 -2.50
N ASP A 51 5.20 5.95 -2.88
CA ASP A 51 6.06 6.09 -4.07
C ASP A 51 7.20 5.06 -4.08
N GLU A 52 7.93 4.95 -2.97
CA GLU A 52 9.02 3.98 -2.84
C GLU A 52 8.52 2.54 -2.89
N PHE A 53 7.44 2.23 -2.18
CA PHE A 53 6.89 0.87 -2.11
C PHE A 53 6.39 0.39 -3.48
N ILE A 54 5.72 1.26 -4.23
CA ILE A 54 5.27 1.00 -5.60
C ILE A 54 6.45 0.77 -6.55
N LYS A 55 7.53 1.57 -6.44
CA LYS A 55 8.76 1.37 -7.24
C LYS A 55 9.42 0.03 -6.95
N LEU A 56 9.42 -0.43 -5.70
CA LEU A 56 9.95 -1.74 -5.33
C LEU A 56 9.12 -2.88 -5.93
N LEU A 57 7.78 -2.79 -5.86
CA LEU A 57 6.88 -3.75 -6.50
C LEU A 57 7.06 -3.78 -8.03
N ALA A 58 7.27 -2.62 -8.67
CA ALA A 58 7.51 -2.52 -10.10
C ALA A 58 8.84 -3.20 -10.51
N ARG A 59 9.90 -3.02 -9.72
CA ARG A 59 11.22 -3.62 -10.00
C ARG A 59 11.23 -5.14 -9.94
N GLU A 60 10.33 -5.74 -9.17
CA GLU A 60 10.20 -7.20 -9.05
C GLU A 60 9.06 -7.76 -9.94
N ASP A 61 8.54 -6.97 -10.88
CA ASP A 61 7.40 -7.35 -11.75
C ASP A 61 6.15 -7.82 -10.97
N ARG A 62 5.98 -7.34 -9.73
CA ARG A 62 4.85 -7.72 -8.85
C ARG A 62 3.72 -6.70 -8.85
N LEU A 63 3.93 -5.52 -9.44
CA LEU A 63 2.97 -4.42 -9.35
C LEU A 63 1.60 -4.74 -9.98
N SER A 64 1.58 -5.43 -11.12
CA SER A 64 0.34 -5.86 -11.79
C SER A 64 -0.48 -6.86 -10.98
N SER A 65 0.19 -7.63 -10.12
CA SER A 65 -0.38 -8.62 -9.21
C SER A 65 -0.84 -8.02 -7.88
N ALA A 66 -0.46 -6.78 -7.59
CA ALA A 66 -0.80 -6.09 -6.36
C ALA A 66 -2.15 -5.36 -6.46
N ILE A 67 -2.98 -5.51 -5.43
CA ILE A 67 -4.22 -4.76 -5.22
C ILE A 67 -4.02 -3.91 -3.97
N PHE A 68 -4.22 -2.59 -4.09
CA PHE A 68 -4.15 -1.65 -2.98
C PHE A 68 -5.56 -1.42 -2.43
N GLU A 69 -5.74 -1.72 -1.15
CA GLU A 69 -7.03 -1.51 -0.48
C GLU A 69 -7.03 -0.25 0.37
N TYR A 70 -8.17 0.43 0.38
CA TYR A 70 -8.42 1.62 1.18
C TYR A 70 -9.86 1.59 1.70
N ASP A 71 -10.11 2.25 2.84
CA ASP A 71 -11.42 2.32 3.51
C ASP A 71 -11.93 3.76 3.67
N SER A 72 -11.13 4.77 3.34
CA SER A 72 -11.51 6.17 3.46
C SER A 72 -11.30 6.97 2.17
N ARG A 73 -12.00 8.10 2.07
CA ARG A 73 -11.81 9.08 0.99
C ARG A 73 -10.37 9.60 0.96
N ALA A 74 -9.77 9.86 2.12
CA ALA A 74 -8.38 10.31 2.22
C ALA A 74 -7.39 9.25 1.68
N GLY A 75 -7.64 7.97 2.00
CA GLY A 75 -6.85 6.86 1.46
C GLY A 75 -6.92 6.79 -0.07
N ARG A 76 -8.12 6.95 -0.65
CA ARG A 76 -8.31 7.02 -2.11
C ARG A 76 -7.54 8.19 -2.73
N GLU A 77 -7.68 9.39 -2.20
CA GLU A 77 -7.02 10.60 -2.73
C GLU A 77 -5.48 10.47 -2.67
N ASN A 78 -4.94 9.87 -1.61
CA ASN A 78 -3.50 9.58 -1.51
C ASN A 78 -3.02 8.59 -2.59
N LEU A 79 -3.79 7.53 -2.84
CA LEU A 79 -3.48 6.56 -3.91
C LEU A 79 -3.53 7.22 -5.29
N GLU A 80 -4.60 7.96 -5.61
CA GLU A 80 -4.74 8.66 -6.89
C GLU A 80 -3.60 9.69 -7.10
N PHE A 81 -3.18 10.39 -6.04
CA PHE A 81 -2.05 11.30 -6.11
C PHE A 81 -0.75 10.56 -6.44
N VAL A 82 -0.47 9.44 -5.77
CA VAL A 82 0.78 8.70 -5.99
C VAL A 82 0.78 8.00 -7.36
N MET A 83 -0.38 7.55 -7.87
CA MET A 83 -0.53 7.07 -9.25
C MET A 83 -0.08 8.11 -10.27
N LYS A 84 -0.56 9.36 -10.11
CA LYS A 84 -0.16 10.48 -10.97
C LYS A 84 1.34 10.78 -10.84
N LEU A 85 1.86 10.82 -9.61
CA LEU A 85 3.27 11.09 -9.33
C LEU A 85 4.21 10.04 -9.94
N CYS A 86 3.84 8.77 -9.82
CA CYS A 86 4.64 7.64 -10.31
C CYS A 86 4.45 7.37 -11.80
N LYS A 87 3.52 8.08 -12.47
CA LYS A 87 3.10 7.83 -13.85
C LYS A 87 2.63 6.37 -14.06
N ILE A 88 1.91 5.83 -13.08
CA ILE A 88 1.36 4.46 -13.13
C ILE A 88 -0.15 4.56 -13.23
N PRO A 89 -0.70 4.56 -14.46
CA PRO A 89 -2.14 4.77 -14.66
C PRO A 89 -2.99 3.57 -14.22
N SER A 90 -2.39 2.39 -14.03
CA SER A 90 -3.10 1.12 -13.89
C SER A 90 -2.88 0.42 -12.54
N LEU A 91 -2.64 1.17 -11.45
CA LEU A 91 -2.69 0.55 -10.12
C LEU A 91 -4.09 -0.02 -9.88
N ARG A 92 -4.14 -1.28 -9.47
CA ARG A 92 -5.39 -1.93 -9.08
C ARG A 92 -5.69 -1.48 -7.67
N ILE A 93 -6.72 -0.64 -7.52
CA ILE A 93 -7.20 -0.17 -6.21
C ILE A 93 -8.56 -0.78 -5.91
N ARG A 94 -8.85 -1.07 -4.64
CA ARG A 94 -10.12 -1.60 -4.18
C ARG A 94 -10.58 -0.86 -2.92
N GLN A 95 -11.76 -0.24 -2.97
CA GLN A 95 -12.41 0.23 -1.76
C GLN A 95 -12.90 -0.98 -0.97
N VAL A 96 -12.68 -0.97 0.34
CA VAL A 96 -13.24 -1.96 1.26
C VAL A 96 -14.04 -1.24 2.34
N ASP A 97 -15.24 -1.73 2.60
CA ASP A 97 -16.03 -1.25 3.72
C ASP A 97 -15.50 -1.90 4.99
N ARG A 98 -14.82 -1.12 5.84
CA ARG A 98 -14.69 -1.49 7.25
C ARG A 98 -15.90 -0.91 7.97
N PRO A 99 -16.62 -1.67 8.80
CA PRO A 99 -17.50 -1.05 9.77
C PRO A 99 -16.61 -0.09 10.57
N GLU A 100 -16.97 1.19 10.65
CA GLU A 100 -16.40 2.08 11.65
C GLU A 100 -16.44 1.30 12.96
N GLU A 101 -15.28 1.02 13.58
CA GLU A 101 -15.28 0.52 14.94
C GLU A 101 -16.03 1.59 15.74
N VAL A 102 -17.29 1.29 16.07
CA VAL A 102 -18.10 2.09 16.97
C VAL A 102 -17.30 2.13 18.26
N LEU A 103 -16.60 3.24 18.48
CA LEU A 103 -15.97 3.56 19.75
C LEU A 103 -17.12 3.64 20.77
N HIS A 104 -17.33 2.55 21.49
CA HIS A 104 -18.19 2.49 22.67
C HIS A 104 -17.45 2.99 23.89
#